data_AF-A0A930VXJ5-F1
#
_entry.id   AF-A0A930VXJ5-F1
#
_cell.length_a   1.000
_cell.length_b   1.000
_cell.length_c   1.000
_cell.angle_alpha   90.00
_cell.angle_beta   90.00
_cell.angle_gamma   90.00
#
_symmetry.space_group_name_H-M   'P 1'
#
loop_
_entity.id
_entity.type
_entity.pdbx_description
1 polymer ?
#
loop_
_entity_poly.entity_id
_entity_poly.type
_entity_poly.pdbx_seq_one_letter_code
_entity_poly.pdbx_strand_id
1 'polypeptide(L)'
;LISYQLRRRHAHNVVVFCISAVVGGLLEEITGWGMLTFFHMQSWTYAVLPDHITEFVAWRFLFFWGLLGLIWCRFVMPRALYHIGEPTSKRQAIFITLISLYLVADIGMTVACFMRATARDVGIPPQNAFEQWVDMHYSNEFISARFQNLSTGVEKAK
;
A
#
# COMPACT_ATOMS: atom_id res chain seq x y z
N LEU A 1 7.64 -11.46 7.13
CA LEU A 1 8.56 -11.77 8.25
C LEU A 1 7.86 -11.78 9.60
N ILE A 2 7.14 -10.73 10.00
CA ILE A 2 6.44 -10.64 11.30
C ILE A 2 5.39 -11.74 11.48
N SER A 3 4.45 -11.89 10.56
CA SER A 3 3.39 -12.90 10.61
C SER A 3 3.95 -14.35 10.67
N TYR A 4 5.06 -14.60 10.00
CA TYR A 4 5.75 -15.90 10.04
C TYR A 4 6.40 -16.15 11.42
N GLN A 5 7.05 -15.13 11.99
CA GLN A 5 7.62 -15.21 13.34
C GLN A 5 6.54 -15.40 14.41
N LEU A 6 5.40 -14.69 14.29
CA LEU A 6 4.26 -14.84 15.20
C LEU A 6 3.69 -16.27 15.15
N ARG A 7 3.55 -16.82 13.94
CA ARG A 7 3.15 -18.23 13.77
C ARG A 7 4.17 -19.18 14.37
N ARG A 8 5.47 -19.00 14.07
CA ARG A 8 6.56 -19.87 14.59
C ARG A 8 6.63 -19.87 16.11
N ARG A 9 6.30 -18.75 16.76
CA ARG A 9 6.26 -18.64 18.22
C ARG A 9 4.93 -19.10 18.84
N HIS A 10 4.01 -19.64 18.04
CA HIS A 10 2.66 -20.01 18.47
C HIS A 10 1.98 -18.88 19.26
N ALA A 11 2.14 -17.64 18.80
CA ALA A 11 1.60 -16.47 19.46
C ALA A 11 0.07 -16.61 19.62
N HIS A 12 -0.43 -16.17 20.78
CA HIS A 12 -1.86 -16.21 21.06
C HIS A 12 -2.63 -15.36 20.04
N ASN A 13 -3.88 -15.76 19.75
CA ASN A 13 -4.72 -15.08 18.76
C ASN A 13 -4.86 -13.57 19.06
N VAL A 14 -4.97 -13.19 20.34
CA VAL A 14 -5.04 -11.77 20.75
C VAL A 14 -3.78 -11.00 20.34
N VAL A 15 -2.60 -11.60 20.49
CA VAL A 15 -1.33 -10.96 20.13
C VAL A 15 -1.24 -10.75 18.62
N VAL A 16 -1.61 -11.76 17.84
CA VAL A 16 -1.63 -11.68 16.37
C VAL A 16 -2.61 -10.60 15.90
N PHE A 17 -3.80 -10.55 16.51
CA PHE A 17 -4.80 -9.53 16.23
C PHE A 17 -4.27 -8.12 16.51
N CYS A 18 -3.76 -7.85 17.71
CA CYS A 18 -3.28 -6.53 18.10
C CYS A 18 -2.12 -6.07 17.21
N ILE A 19 -1.15 -6.94 16.93
CA ILE A 19 -0.02 -6.58 16.06
C ILE A 19 -0.51 -6.28 14.65
N SER A 20 -1.45 -7.07 14.14
CA SER A 20 -1.97 -6.88 12.78
C SER A 20 -2.82 -5.60 12.67
N ALA A 21 -3.61 -5.28 13.70
CA ALA A 21 -4.34 -4.03 13.79
C ALA A 21 -3.39 -2.83 13.79
N VAL A 22 -2.33 -2.86 14.60
CA VAL A 22 -1.32 -1.79 14.67
C VAL A 22 -0.58 -1.63 13.34
N VAL A 23 -0.10 -2.73 12.75
CA VAL A 23 0.64 -2.69 11.48
C VAL A 23 -0.24 -2.20 10.34
N GLY A 24 -1.49 -2.67 10.26
CA GLY A 24 -2.46 -2.23 9.26
C GLY A 24 -2.81 -0.75 9.40
N GLY A 25 -3.09 -0.29 10.62
CA GLY A 25 -3.35 1.12 10.91
C GLY A 25 -2.18 2.03 10.58
N LEU A 26 -0.95 1.64 10.94
CA LEU A 26 0.24 2.41 10.56
C LEU A 26 0.44 2.46 9.04
N LEU A 27 0.12 1.37 8.33
CA LEU A 27 0.19 1.35 6.88
C LEU A 27 -0.84 2.31 6.26
N GLU A 28 -2.08 2.30 6.74
CA GLU A 28 -3.12 3.25 6.31
C GLU A 28 -2.69 4.69 6.57
N GLU A 29 -2.21 4.99 7.78
CA GLU A 29 -1.78 6.33 8.16
C GLU A 29 -0.62 6.81 7.29
N ILE A 30 0.47 6.03 7.18
CA ILE A 30 1.66 6.42 6.42
C ILE A 30 1.33 6.59 4.94
N THR A 31 0.51 5.69 4.38
CA THR A 31 0.17 5.74 2.95
C THR A 31 -0.75 6.91 2.64
N GLY A 32 -1.81 7.10 3.43
CA GLY A 32 -2.73 8.23 3.27
C GLY A 32 -2.04 9.57 3.48
N TRP A 33 -1.28 9.70 4.57
CA TRP A 33 -0.50 10.90 4.87
C TRP A 33 0.55 11.19 3.79
N GLY A 34 1.26 10.16 3.32
CA GLY A 34 2.25 10.30 2.27
C GLY A 34 1.62 10.75 0.96
N MET A 35 0.47 10.18 0.59
CA MET A 35 -0.25 10.56 -0.62
C MET A 35 -0.69 12.03 -0.58
N LEU A 36 -1.24 12.47 0.55
CA LEU A 36 -1.67 13.85 0.75
C LEU A 36 -0.47 14.82 0.76
N THR A 37 0.63 14.42 1.39
CA THR A 37 1.80 15.30 1.58
C THR A 37 2.64 15.45 0.32
N PHE A 38 2.88 14.37 -0.43
CA PHE A 38 3.79 14.39 -1.58
C PHE A 38 3.09 14.63 -2.91
N PHE A 39 1.83 14.22 -3.04
CA PHE A 39 1.11 14.28 -4.31
C PHE A 39 -0.12 15.18 -4.27
N HIS A 40 -0.45 15.78 -3.12
CA HIS A 40 -1.70 16.55 -2.93
C HIS A 40 -2.95 15.77 -3.37
N MET A 41 -2.91 14.46 -3.11
CA MET A 41 -3.89 13.50 -3.56
C MET A 41 -4.45 12.73 -2.37
N GLN A 42 -5.69 12.28 -2.53
CA GLN A 42 -6.39 11.57 -1.48
C GLN A 42 -7.25 10.46 -2.08
N SER A 43 -6.98 9.22 -1.69
CA SER A 43 -7.72 8.04 -2.16
C SER A 43 -8.88 7.64 -1.22
N TRP A 44 -8.74 7.94 0.08
CA TRP A 44 -9.81 7.77 1.06
C TRP A 44 -9.67 8.76 2.22
N THR A 45 -10.77 8.96 2.96
CA THR A 45 -10.74 9.54 4.31
C THR A 45 -11.84 8.95 5.16
N TYR A 46 -11.55 8.88 6.45
CA TYR A 46 -12.49 8.51 7.48
C TYR A 46 -12.91 9.69 8.36
N ALA A 47 -12.49 10.93 8.06
CA ALA A 47 -12.79 12.11 8.88
C ALA A 47 -14.29 12.34 9.13
N VAL A 48 -15.15 11.86 8.22
CA VAL A 48 -16.62 11.94 8.34
C VAL A 48 -17.22 10.87 9.26
N LEU A 49 -16.46 9.83 9.60
CA LEU A 49 -16.93 8.74 10.45
C LEU A 49 -16.78 9.11 11.93
N PRO A 50 -17.74 8.76 12.80
CA PRO A 50 -17.68 9.12 14.22
C PRO A 50 -16.58 8.38 15.01
N ASP A 51 -16.04 7.29 14.46
CA ASP A 51 -15.02 6.44 15.08
C ASP A 51 -13.64 6.60 14.41
N HIS A 52 -13.41 7.70 13.68
CA HIS A 52 -12.10 8.01 13.14
C HIS A 52 -11.10 8.36 14.25
N ILE A 53 -9.85 7.98 14.03
CA ILE A 53 -8.72 8.30 14.89
C ILE A 53 -7.90 9.41 14.23
N THR A 54 -7.73 9.30 12.91
CA THR A 54 -7.07 10.27 12.04
C THR A 54 -7.90 10.45 10.77
N GLU A 55 -7.44 11.29 9.85
CA GLU A 55 -8.06 11.43 8.52
C GLU A 55 -8.07 10.08 7.74
N PHE A 56 -7.14 9.17 8.03
CA PHE A 56 -6.91 7.94 7.26
C PHE A 56 -7.12 6.64 8.03
N VAL A 57 -7.28 6.70 9.36
CA VAL A 57 -7.46 5.52 10.23
C VAL A 57 -8.74 5.66 11.06
N ALA A 58 -9.53 4.59 11.14
CA ALA A 58 -10.69 4.49 12.04
C ALA A 58 -10.71 3.17 12.80
N TRP A 59 -11.36 3.16 13.97
CA TRP A 59 -11.42 1.98 14.85
C TRP A 59 -11.95 0.73 14.17
N ARG A 60 -13.01 0.87 13.35
CA ARG A 60 -13.56 -0.26 12.59
C ARG A 60 -12.54 -0.89 11.64
N PHE A 61 -11.68 -0.10 10.99
CA PHE A 61 -10.69 -0.61 10.06
C PHE A 61 -9.51 -1.25 10.78
N LEU A 62 -9.08 -0.71 11.92
CA LEU A 62 -8.13 -1.39 12.81
C LEU A 62 -8.62 -2.79 13.20
N PHE A 63 -9.90 -2.92 13.53
CA PHE A 63 -10.51 -4.22 13.82
C PHE A 63 -10.45 -5.17 12.62
N PHE A 64 -10.78 -4.69 11.41
CA PHE A 64 -10.67 -5.48 10.18
C PHE A 64 -9.23 -5.88 9.87
N TRP A 65 -8.25 -5.01 10.06
CA TRP A 65 -6.83 -5.34 9.91
C TRP A 65 -6.37 -6.40 10.91
N GLY A 66 -6.84 -6.31 12.16
CA GLY A 66 -6.61 -7.34 13.16
C GLY A 66 -7.18 -8.69 12.75
N LEU A 67 -8.43 -8.73 12.28
CA LEU A 67 -9.09 -9.95 11.82
C LEU A 67 -8.42 -10.53 10.57
N LEU A 68 -8.10 -9.69 9.60
CA LEU A 68 -7.41 -10.10 8.37
C LEU A 68 -6.03 -10.70 8.69
N GLY A 69 -5.30 -10.09 9.61
CA GLY A 69 -4.01 -10.61 10.08
C GLY A 69 -4.12 -11.95 10.82
N LEU A 70 -5.18 -12.14 11.62
CA LEU A 70 -5.50 -13.45 12.21
C LEU A 70 -5.76 -14.50 11.14
N ILE A 71 -6.64 -14.19 10.19
CA ILE A 71 -7.01 -15.09 9.10
C ILE A 71 -5.76 -15.46 8.29
N TRP A 72 -4.93 -14.46 7.98
CA TRP A 72 -3.69 -14.64 7.27
C TRP A 72 -2.74 -15.58 8.02
N CYS A 73 -2.44 -15.30 9.29
CA CYS A 73 -1.49 -16.09 10.08
C CYS A 73 -1.98 -17.54 10.31
N ARG A 74 -3.29 -17.73 10.52
CA ARG A 74 -3.83 -19.02 10.97
C ARG A 74 -4.31 -19.92 9.84
N PHE A 75 -4.76 -19.36 8.72
CA PHE A 75 -5.39 -20.14 7.64
C PHE A 75 -4.72 -19.98 6.28
N VAL A 76 -4.31 -18.76 5.91
CA VAL A 76 -3.77 -18.51 4.55
C VAL A 76 -2.30 -18.87 4.48
N MET A 77 -1.48 -18.32 5.39
CA MET A 77 -0.03 -18.55 5.42
C MET A 77 0.34 -20.04 5.50
N PRO A 78 -0.28 -20.88 6.35
CA PRO A 78 0.08 -22.30 6.40
C PRO A 78 -0.19 -23.02 5.08
N ARG A 79 -1.31 -22.70 4.40
CA ARG A 79 -1.65 -23.28 3.10
C ARG A 79 -0.71 -22.77 2.00
N ALA A 80 -0.41 -21.47 2.00
CA ALA A 80 0.54 -20.88 1.07
C ALA A 80 1.93 -21.53 1.20
N LEU A 81 2.43 -21.71 2.43
CA LEU A 81 3.70 -22.38 2.69
C LEU A 81 3.66 -23.88 2.33
N TYR A 82 2.51 -24.54 2.47
CA TYR A 82 2.33 -25.93 2.05
C TYR A 82 2.37 -26.09 0.53
N HIS A 83 1.71 -25.22 -0.23
CA HIS A 83 1.63 -25.31 -1.69
C HIS A 83 2.87 -24.77 -2.41
N ILE A 84 3.38 -23.62 -1.97
CA ILE A 84 4.55 -22.97 -2.60
C ILE A 84 5.85 -23.60 -2.08
N GLY A 85 5.80 -24.22 -0.90
CA GLY A 85 6.98 -24.60 -0.13
C GLY A 85 7.65 -23.38 0.50
N GLU A 86 8.37 -23.59 1.61
CA GLU A 86 9.42 -22.63 1.95
C GLU A 86 10.45 -22.63 0.81
N PRO A 87 11.01 -21.47 0.41
CA PRO A 87 12.02 -21.40 -0.64
C PRO A 87 13.30 -22.10 -0.18
N THR A 88 13.32 -23.41 -0.35
CA THR A 88 14.38 -24.33 0.09
C THR A 88 15.36 -24.60 -1.04
N SER A 89 14.97 -24.31 -2.29
CA SER A 89 15.83 -24.45 -3.46
C SER A 89 16.35 -23.10 -3.97
N LYS A 90 17.57 -23.11 -4.53
CA LYS A 90 18.17 -21.93 -5.18
C LYS A 90 17.27 -21.34 -6.27
N ARG A 91 16.52 -22.18 -7.00
CA ARG A 91 15.59 -21.75 -8.07
C ARG A 91 14.42 -20.91 -7.52
N GLN A 92 13.80 -21.35 -6.42
CA GLN A 92 12.73 -20.60 -5.76
C GLN A 92 13.23 -19.26 -5.21
N ALA A 93 14.43 -19.24 -4.61
CA ALA A 93 15.02 -18.00 -4.11
C ALA A 93 15.27 -16.97 -5.22
N ILE A 94 15.82 -17.42 -6.37
CA ILE A 94 16.00 -16.57 -7.55
C ILE A 94 14.65 -16.04 -8.05
N PHE A 95 13.65 -16.90 -8.18
CA PHE A 95 12.32 -16.51 -8.65
C PHE A 95 11.66 -15.45 -7.74
N ILE A 96 11.67 -15.66 -6.42
CA ILE A 96 11.14 -14.69 -5.46
C ILE A 96 11.90 -13.37 -5.55
N THR A 97 13.22 -13.42 -5.73
CA THR A 97 14.06 -12.22 -5.86
C THR A 97 13.67 -11.43 -7.12
N LEU A 98 13.51 -12.10 -8.27
CA LEU A 98 13.09 -11.45 -9.52
C LEU A 98 11.69 -10.83 -9.41
N ILE A 99 10.73 -11.53 -8.80
CA ILE A 99 9.40 -10.95 -8.54
C ILE A 99 9.49 -9.74 -7.60
N SER A 100 10.33 -9.83 -6.56
CA SER A 100 10.51 -8.71 -5.62
C SER A 100 11.08 -7.49 -6.32
N LEU A 101 12.08 -7.67 -7.18
CA LEU A 101 12.66 -6.59 -8.00
C LEU A 101 11.63 -6.00 -8.97
N TYR A 102 10.83 -6.84 -9.62
CA TYR A 102 9.74 -6.40 -10.47
C TYR A 102 8.72 -5.54 -9.71
N LEU A 103 8.29 -5.98 -8.52
CA LEU A 103 7.36 -5.21 -7.68
C LEU A 103 7.96 -3.87 -7.22
N VAL A 104 9.26 -3.83 -6.92
CA VAL A 104 9.94 -2.56 -6.60
C VAL A 104 9.92 -1.62 -7.80
N ALA A 105 10.17 -2.13 -9.01
CA ALA A 105 10.09 -1.32 -10.23
C ALA A 105 8.65 -0.85 -10.51
N ASP A 106 7.65 -1.70 -10.29
CA ASP A 106 6.22 -1.39 -10.45
C ASP A 106 5.76 -0.29 -9.49
N ILE A 107 6.16 -0.37 -8.22
CA ILE A 107 5.92 0.70 -7.22
C ILE A 107 6.62 1.99 -7.66
N GLY A 108 7.88 1.90 -8.11
CA GLY A 108 8.63 3.05 -8.60
C GLY A 108 7.94 3.75 -9.78
N MET A 109 7.44 2.97 -10.73
CA MET A 109 6.65 3.48 -11.86
C MET A 109 5.35 4.14 -11.41
N THR A 110 4.63 3.54 -10.45
CA THR A 110 3.40 4.11 -9.89
C THR A 110 3.68 5.47 -9.23
N VAL A 111 4.74 5.56 -8.43
CA VAL A 111 5.18 6.82 -7.81
C VAL A 111 5.56 7.86 -8.86
N ALA A 112 6.32 7.48 -9.89
CA ALA A 112 6.70 8.38 -10.98
C ALA A 112 5.47 8.93 -11.72
N CYS A 113 4.45 8.09 -11.95
CA CYS A 113 3.19 8.51 -12.55
C CYS A 113 2.45 9.54 -11.69
N PHE A 114 2.36 9.32 -10.37
CA PHE A 114 1.74 10.28 -9.46
C PHE A 114 2.52 11.59 -9.36
N MET A 115 3.85 11.55 -9.32
CA MET A 115 4.68 12.76 -9.36
C MET A 115 4.44 13.56 -10.63
N ARG A 116 4.39 12.89 -11.79
CA ARG A 116 4.11 13.56 -13.07
C ARG A 116 2.70 14.10 -13.16
N ALA A 117 1.69 13.36 -12.70
CA ALA A 117 0.32 13.85 -12.63
C ALA A 117 0.22 15.14 -11.79
N THR A 118 0.82 15.12 -10.59
CA THR A 118 0.87 16.29 -9.70
C THR A 118 1.57 17.47 -10.37
N ALA A 119 2.71 17.23 -11.02
CA ALA A 119 3.47 18.26 -11.72
C ALA A 119 2.71 18.87 -12.91
N ARG A 120 1.95 18.05 -13.66
CA ARG A 120 1.09 18.53 -14.75
C ARG A 120 -0.06 19.41 -14.23
N ASP A 121 -0.67 19.03 -13.11
CA ASP A 121 -1.78 19.79 -12.51
C ASP A 121 -1.35 21.20 -12.08
N VAL A 122 -0.08 21.39 -11.70
CA VAL A 122 0.51 22.71 -11.39
C VAL A 122 1.25 23.35 -12.59
N GLY A 123 1.14 22.78 -13.79
CA GLY A 123 1.69 23.34 -15.03
C GLY A 123 3.20 23.18 -15.24
N ILE A 124 3.86 22.27 -14.52
CA ILE A 124 5.30 22.02 -14.65
C ILE A 124 5.56 21.04 -15.83
N PRO A 125 6.25 21.49 -16.90
CA PRO A 125 6.58 20.63 -18.03
C PRO A 125 7.62 19.56 -17.65
N PRO A 126 7.68 18.43 -18.37
CA PRO A 126 8.63 17.36 -18.10
C PRO A 126 10.07 17.81 -18.38
N GLN A 127 10.99 17.45 -17.48
CA GLN A 127 12.37 17.96 -17.48
C GLN A 127 13.36 17.03 -18.19
N ASN A 128 12.98 15.77 -18.44
CA ASN A 128 13.84 14.77 -19.05
C ASN A 128 13.03 13.80 -19.94
N ALA A 129 13.74 12.99 -20.71
CA ALA A 129 13.12 12.04 -21.65
C ALA A 129 12.23 10.99 -20.96
N PHE A 130 12.56 10.59 -19.73
CA PHE A 130 11.75 9.64 -18.98
C PHE A 130 10.42 10.25 -18.55
N GLU A 131 10.43 11.47 -18.01
CA GLU A 131 9.22 12.21 -17.66
C GLU A 131 8.32 12.48 -18.87
N GLN A 132 8.92 12.84 -20.01
CA GLN A 132 8.17 12.97 -21.27
C GLN A 132 7.53 11.64 -21.68
N TRP A 133 8.26 10.53 -21.56
CA TRP A 133 7.73 9.21 -21.85
C TRP A 133 6.56 8.85 -20.92
N VAL A 134 6.69 9.14 -19.62
CA VAL A 134 5.61 8.94 -18.64
C VAL A 134 4.40 9.80 -18.99
N ASP A 135 4.58 11.07 -19.36
CA ASP A 135 3.50 11.97 -19.76
C ASP A 135 2.73 11.47 -20.99
N MET A 136 3.43 10.87 -21.96
CA MET A 136 2.80 10.35 -23.18
C MET A 136 2.04 9.04 -22.95
N HIS A 137 2.48 8.19 -22.01
CA HIS A 137 1.89 6.85 -21.81
C HIS A 137 0.92 6.78 -20.62
N TYR A 138 1.10 7.65 -19.62
CA TYR A 138 0.33 7.67 -18.37
C TYR A 138 -0.27 9.06 -18.14
N SER A 139 -1.25 9.41 -18.98
CA SER A 139 -1.98 10.67 -18.90
C SER A 139 -2.85 10.75 -17.64
N ASN A 140 -3.37 11.95 -17.33
CA ASN A 140 -4.28 12.14 -16.20
C ASN A 140 -5.57 11.33 -16.36
N GLU A 141 -6.07 11.17 -17.59
CA GLU A 141 -7.23 10.34 -17.91
C GLU A 141 -6.97 8.86 -17.63
N PHE A 142 -5.78 8.36 -17.99
CA PHE A 142 -5.38 6.99 -17.68
C PHE A 142 -5.37 6.74 -16.17
N ILE A 143 -4.79 7.67 -15.40
CA ILE A 143 -4.71 7.57 -13.94
C ILE A 143 -6.12 7.61 -13.32
N SER A 144 -6.96 8.56 -13.73
CA SER A 144 -8.34 8.70 -13.24
C SER A 144 -9.18 7.45 -13.54
N ALA A 145 -9.03 6.86 -14.73
CA ALA A 145 -9.72 5.62 -15.10
C ALA A 145 -9.33 4.43 -14.21
N ARG A 146 -8.08 4.41 -13.70
CA ARG A 146 -7.56 3.32 -12.87
C ARG A 146 -7.80 3.52 -11.38
N PHE A 147 -7.74 4.77 -10.91
CA PHE A 147 -7.89 5.16 -9.51
C PHE A 147 -9.18 5.96 -9.31
N GLN A 148 -10.32 5.27 -9.39
CA GLN A 148 -11.66 5.90 -9.42
C GLN A 148 -12.02 6.71 -8.17
N ASN A 149 -11.42 6.40 -7.02
CA ASN A 149 -11.66 7.11 -5.76
C ASN A 149 -10.62 8.20 -5.47
N LEU A 150 -9.74 8.50 -6.43
CA LEU A 150 -8.67 9.46 -6.24
C LEU A 150 -9.19 10.89 -6.41
N SER A 151 -9.09 11.67 -5.35
CA SER A 151 -9.27 13.12 -5.37
C SER A 151 -7.91 13.80 -5.54
N THR A 152 -7.79 14.75 -6.46
CA THR A 152 -6.58 15.55 -6.71
C THR A 152 -6.76 16.97 -6.20
N GLY A 153 -5.65 17.68 -5.94
CA GLY A 153 -5.68 19.07 -5.49
C GLY A 153 -6.23 19.25 -4.07
N VAL A 154 -6.12 18.21 -3.23
CA VAL A 154 -6.61 18.28 -1.86
C VAL A 154 -5.60 19.00 -0.98
N GLU A 155 -6.01 20.13 -0.41
CA GLU A 155 -5.25 20.82 0.63
C GLU A 155 -5.49 20.16 1.99
N LYS A 156 -4.46 20.16 2.82
CA LYS A 156 -4.55 19.71 4.22
C LYS A 156 -5.63 20.53 4.94
N ALA A 157 -6.58 19.88 5.59
CA ALA A 157 -7.46 20.57 6.53
C ALA A 157 -6.57 21.21 7.63
N LYS A 158 -6.79 22.51 7.89
CA LYS A 158 -6.06 23.27 8.91
C LYS A 158 -6.41 22.82 10.32
#